data_AF-A0A916D9C4-F1
#
_entry.id   AF-A0A916D9C4-F1
#
_cell.length_a   1.000
_cell.length_b   1.000
_cell.length_c   1.000
_cell.angle_alpha   90.00
_cell.angle_beta   90.00
_cell.angle_gamma   90.00
#
_symmetry.space_group_name_H-M   'P 1'
#
loop_
_entity.id
_entity.type
_entity.pdbx_description
1 polymer ?
#
loop_
_entity_poly.entity_id
_entity_poly.type
_entity_poly.pdbx_seq_one_letter_code
_entity_poly.pdbx_strand_id
1 'polypeptide(L)'
;MTRPIVRMLIAVAATQWLGAAVAQEHRHHHHFAPDVDAFHAVLAPVWHARPGTARSRDACAKAGRMASLAKDIRSADAAALQAAVAALQGTCRGKRTDVDGTLHDVHEAFHRLIGE
;
A
#
# COMPACT_ATOMS: atom_id res chain seq x y z
N MET A 1 -5.16 63.73 -10.81
CA MET A 1 -4.60 63.52 -9.46
C MET A 1 -4.79 62.07 -9.07
N THR A 2 -3.72 61.41 -8.63
CA THR A 2 -3.57 59.96 -8.48
C THR A 2 -3.58 59.54 -7.01
N ARG A 3 -4.40 58.50 -6.70
CA ARG A 3 -4.31 57.49 -5.60
C ARG A 3 -4.59 57.95 -4.14
N PRO A 4 -4.97 57.05 -3.19
CA PRO A 4 -4.76 55.59 -3.18
C PRO A 4 -5.92 54.66 -2.77
N ILE A 5 -5.69 53.40 -3.14
CA ILE A 5 -6.34 52.15 -2.74
C ILE A 5 -6.25 51.96 -1.22
N VAL A 6 -7.38 51.70 -0.56
CA VAL A 6 -7.40 51.05 0.76
C VAL A 6 -8.12 49.71 0.61
N ARG A 7 -7.32 48.66 0.48
CA ARG A 7 -7.73 47.26 0.60
C ARG A 7 -8.09 47.01 2.07
N MET A 8 -9.37 46.83 2.38
CA MET A 8 -9.78 46.30 3.68
C MET A 8 -9.97 44.79 3.53
N LEU A 9 -8.94 44.05 3.93
CA LEU A 9 -8.95 42.59 4.07
C LEU A 9 -9.69 42.24 5.37
N ILE A 10 -10.87 41.63 5.25
CA ILE A 10 -11.57 41.02 6.39
C ILE A 10 -11.10 39.57 6.46
N ALA A 11 -10.22 39.28 7.42
CA ALA A 11 -9.83 37.92 7.78
C ALA A 11 -10.93 37.30 8.65
N VAL A 12 -11.75 36.43 8.08
CA VAL A 12 -12.64 35.55 8.85
C VAL A 12 -11.86 34.27 9.15
N ALA A 13 -11.28 34.20 10.35
CA ALA A 13 -10.73 32.98 10.91
C ALA A 13 -11.89 32.07 11.35
N ALA A 14 -12.39 31.25 10.43
CA ALA A 14 -13.38 30.21 10.74
C ALA A 14 -12.68 28.92 11.17
N THR A 15 -12.60 28.77 12.49
CA THR A 15 -12.81 27.54 13.28
C THR A 15 -12.27 26.22 12.71
N GLN A 16 -11.20 25.79 13.37
CA GLN A 16 -10.63 24.45 13.42
C GLN A 16 -11.67 23.38 13.75
N TRP A 17 -11.91 22.45 12.83
CA TRP A 17 -12.45 21.12 13.13
C TRP A 17 -11.54 20.08 12.47
N LEU A 18 -10.34 19.89 13.03
CA LEU A 18 -9.61 18.64 12.81
C LEU A 18 -10.27 17.58 13.71
N GLY A 19 -11.36 17.00 13.23
CA GLY A 19 -11.78 15.68 13.68
C GLY A 19 -10.74 14.68 13.18
N ALA A 20 -9.70 14.43 13.97
CA ALA A 20 -8.86 13.26 13.78
C ALA A 20 -9.73 12.03 14.06
N ALA A 21 -10.31 11.46 13.00
CA ALA A 21 -10.81 10.10 13.07
C ALA A 21 -9.60 9.19 13.33
N VAL A 22 -9.36 8.86 14.60
CA VAL A 22 -8.58 7.68 14.96
C VAL A 22 -9.37 6.48 14.43
N ALA A 23 -9.05 6.07 13.20
CA ALA A 23 -9.41 4.74 12.74
C ALA A 23 -8.76 3.78 13.75
N GLN A 24 -9.59 3.16 14.59
CA GLN A 24 -9.18 2.05 15.43
C GLN A 24 -8.82 0.89 14.50
N GLU A 25 -7.59 0.92 13.97
CA GLU A 25 -7.05 -0.08 13.09
C GLU A 25 -7.01 -1.40 13.87
N HIS A 26 -7.98 -2.27 13.60
CA HIS A 26 -8.01 -3.63 14.12
C HIS A 26 -6.85 -4.37 13.43
N ARG A 27 -5.64 -4.22 14.00
CA ARG A 27 -4.47 -4.97 13.57
C ARG A 27 -4.70 -6.42 13.96
N HIS A 28 -5.08 -7.23 12.98
CA HIS A 28 -5.04 -8.68 13.10
C HIS A 28 -3.56 -9.08 13.21
N HIS A 29 -3.11 -9.28 14.45
CA HIS A 29 -1.76 -9.76 14.72
C HIS A 29 -1.73 -11.27 14.49
N HIS A 30 -1.43 -11.67 13.24
CA HIS A 30 -1.05 -13.04 12.96
C HIS A 30 0.38 -13.27 13.49
N HIS A 31 0.64 -14.46 14.05
CA HIS A 31 1.98 -14.84 14.49
C HIS A 31 2.64 -15.69 13.41
N PHE A 32 3.24 -15.03 12.42
CA PHE A 32 3.97 -15.71 11.34
C PHE A 32 5.44 -15.98 11.74
N ALA A 33 6.11 -16.84 10.98
CA ALA A 33 7.57 -16.86 11.00
C ALA A 33 8.13 -15.46 10.66
N PRO A 34 9.27 -15.02 11.23
CA PRO A 34 9.73 -13.63 11.10
C PRO A 34 9.95 -13.15 9.66
N ASP A 35 10.37 -14.02 8.76
CA ASP A 35 10.57 -13.75 7.34
C ASP A 35 9.25 -13.57 6.57
N VAL A 36 8.23 -14.37 6.91
CA VAL A 36 6.86 -14.22 6.40
C VAL A 36 6.21 -12.94 6.95
N ASP A 37 6.39 -12.64 8.24
CA ASP A 37 5.88 -11.41 8.85
C ASP A 37 6.52 -10.16 8.22
N ALA A 38 7.82 -10.20 7.93
CA ALA A 38 8.50 -9.10 7.25
C ALA A 38 7.89 -8.81 5.87
N PHE A 39 7.52 -9.85 5.11
CA PHE A 39 6.78 -9.70 3.85
C PHE A 39 5.38 -9.14 4.08
N HIS A 40 4.64 -9.71 5.04
CA HIS A 40 3.27 -9.28 5.38
C HIS A 40 3.21 -7.80 5.80
N ALA A 41 4.17 -7.33 6.60
CA ALA A 41 4.26 -5.94 7.04
C ALA A 41 4.35 -4.93 5.88
N VAL A 42 4.83 -5.36 4.70
CA VAL A 42 4.86 -4.54 3.48
C VAL A 42 3.59 -4.71 2.65
N LEU A 43 3.08 -5.94 2.53
CA LEU A 43 1.87 -6.25 1.74
C LEU A 43 0.60 -5.69 2.38
N ALA A 44 0.37 -5.96 3.67
CA ALA A 44 -0.87 -5.67 4.38
C ALA A 44 -1.35 -4.21 4.22
N PRO A 45 -0.54 -3.17 4.49
CA PRO A 45 -1.01 -1.78 4.34
C PRO A 45 -1.33 -1.40 2.89
N VAL A 46 -0.69 -2.04 1.90
CA VAL A 46 -1.01 -1.81 0.48
C VAL A 46 -2.32 -2.47 0.14
N TRP A 47 -2.50 -3.73 0.54
CA TRP A 47 -3.68 -4.52 0.23
C TRP A 47 -4.95 -3.93 0.86
N HIS A 48 -4.89 -3.60 2.15
CA HIS A 48 -6.01 -3.06 2.92
C HIS A 48 -6.33 -1.59 2.61
N ALA A 49 -5.51 -0.90 1.80
CA ALA A 49 -5.87 0.40 1.27
C ALA A 49 -7.08 0.30 0.32
N ARG A 50 -7.85 1.39 0.21
CA ARG A 50 -8.98 1.47 -0.72
C ARG A 50 -8.51 1.17 -2.16
N PRO A 51 -9.20 0.28 -2.90
CA PRO A 51 -8.91 0.02 -4.31
C PRO A 51 -8.86 1.28 -5.19
N GLY A 52 -7.95 1.28 -6.16
CA GLY A 52 -7.80 2.37 -7.13
C GLY A 52 -6.37 2.88 -7.30
N THR A 53 -6.23 3.97 -8.06
CA THR A 53 -4.94 4.48 -8.56
C THR A 53 -3.90 4.76 -7.47
N ALA A 54 -4.34 5.21 -6.28
CA ALA A 54 -3.47 5.43 -5.14
C ALA A 54 -2.85 4.12 -4.65
N ARG A 55 -3.66 3.06 -4.47
CA ARG A 55 -3.19 1.73 -4.09
C ARG A 55 -2.27 1.16 -5.17
N SER A 56 -2.65 1.26 -6.44
CA SER A 56 -1.83 0.77 -7.55
C SER A 56 -0.44 1.44 -7.58
N ARG A 57 -0.38 2.76 -7.38
CA ARG A 57 0.91 3.48 -7.29
C ARG A 57 1.75 2.98 -6.12
N ASP A 58 1.14 2.81 -4.96
CA ASP A 58 1.82 2.37 -3.74
C ASP A 58 2.32 0.92 -3.84
N ALA A 59 1.53 0.04 -4.48
CA ALA A 59 1.93 -1.32 -4.81
C ALA A 59 3.19 -1.31 -5.69
N CYS A 60 3.19 -0.51 -6.76
CA CYS A 60 4.36 -0.40 -7.63
C CYS A 60 5.59 0.20 -6.94
N ALA A 61 5.40 1.18 -6.05
CA ALA A 61 6.49 1.75 -5.27
C ALA A 61 7.13 0.71 -4.31
N LYS A 62 6.34 -0.25 -3.83
CA LYS A 62 6.78 -1.29 -2.88
C LYS A 62 7.13 -2.63 -3.51
N ALA A 63 6.82 -2.84 -4.79
CA ALA A 63 7.02 -4.12 -5.49
C ALA A 63 8.48 -4.60 -5.45
N GLY A 64 9.46 -3.69 -5.50
CA GLY A 64 10.88 -4.03 -5.32
C GLY A 64 11.20 -4.61 -3.94
N ARG A 65 10.63 -4.02 -2.88
CA ARG A 65 10.82 -4.51 -1.50
C ARG A 65 10.10 -5.83 -1.27
N MET A 66 8.87 -5.97 -1.79
CA MET A 66 8.15 -7.24 -1.77
C MET A 66 8.95 -8.35 -2.45
N ALA A 67 9.60 -8.07 -3.59
CA ALA A 67 10.39 -9.06 -4.32
C ALA A 67 11.63 -9.51 -3.55
N SER A 68 12.30 -8.59 -2.84
CA SER A 68 13.44 -8.94 -1.97
C SER A 68 12.97 -9.86 -0.84
N LEU A 69 11.94 -9.44 -0.11
CA LEU A 69 11.44 -10.18 1.05
C LEU A 69 10.91 -11.56 0.67
N ALA A 70 10.19 -11.69 -0.45
CA ALA A 70 9.71 -12.98 -0.92
C ALA A 70 10.84 -13.98 -1.26
N LYS A 71 12.03 -13.48 -1.66
CA LYS A 71 13.22 -14.32 -1.88
C LYS A 71 13.93 -14.71 -0.59
N ASP A 72 13.80 -13.87 0.43
CA ASP A 72 14.42 -14.07 1.74
C ASP A 72 13.63 -15.02 2.64
N ILE A 73 12.38 -15.37 2.26
CA ILE A 73 11.57 -16.39 2.97
C ILE A 73 12.27 -17.76 2.88
N ARG A 74 12.57 -18.33 4.04
CA ARG A 74 13.15 -19.66 4.25
C ARG A 74 12.24 -20.59 5.05
N SER A 75 11.24 -20.05 5.75
CA SER A 75 10.34 -20.82 6.61
C SER A 75 9.27 -21.63 5.87
N ALA A 76 9.08 -21.39 4.56
CA ALA A 76 8.05 -22.02 3.73
C ALA A 76 8.43 -22.00 2.24
N ASP A 77 7.72 -22.77 1.41
CA ASP A 77 7.89 -22.75 -0.05
C ASP A 77 7.22 -21.50 -0.66
N ALA A 78 8.03 -20.47 -0.88
CA ALA A 78 7.59 -19.18 -1.41
C ALA A 78 7.58 -19.09 -2.95
N ALA A 79 7.76 -20.20 -3.70
CA ALA A 79 7.90 -20.13 -5.16
C ALA A 79 6.71 -19.44 -5.86
N ALA A 80 5.49 -19.77 -5.46
CA ALA A 80 4.28 -19.15 -6.00
C ALA A 80 4.19 -17.65 -5.66
N LEU A 81 4.57 -17.27 -4.43
CA LEU A 81 4.59 -15.88 -4.00
C LEU A 81 5.62 -15.07 -4.79
N GLN A 82 6.83 -15.61 -4.99
CA GLN A 82 7.88 -14.98 -5.78
C GLN A 82 7.44 -14.76 -7.24
N ALA A 83 6.78 -15.74 -7.85
CA ALA A 83 6.24 -15.62 -9.20
C ALA A 83 5.16 -14.51 -9.30
N ALA A 84 4.23 -14.46 -8.34
CA ALA A 84 3.19 -13.43 -8.30
C ALA A 84 3.79 -12.02 -8.14
N VAL A 85 4.80 -11.86 -7.27
CA VAL A 85 5.48 -10.58 -7.10
C VAL A 85 6.25 -10.17 -8.35
N ALA A 86 6.88 -11.12 -9.05
CA ALA A 86 7.55 -10.85 -10.33
C ALA A 86 6.56 -10.37 -11.40
N ALA A 87 5.35 -10.96 -11.45
CA ALA A 87 4.27 -10.52 -12.33
C ALA A 87 3.82 -9.09 -11.99
N LEU A 88 3.60 -8.77 -10.71
CA LEU A 88 3.30 -7.41 -10.25
C LEU A 88 4.38 -6.41 -10.69
N GLN A 89 5.66 -6.75 -10.53
CA GLN A 89 6.77 -5.91 -11.01
C GLN A 89 6.73 -5.70 -12.53
N GLY A 90 6.38 -6.73 -13.29
CA GLY A 90 6.17 -6.65 -14.75
C GLY A 90 5.06 -5.67 -15.10
N THR A 91 3.89 -5.80 -14.48
CA THR A 91 2.74 -4.91 -14.66
C THR A 91 3.05 -3.47 -14.32
N CYS A 92 3.80 -3.23 -13.23
CA CYS A 92 4.23 -1.90 -12.82
C CYS A 92 5.15 -1.18 -13.82
N ARG A 93 5.91 -1.93 -14.63
CA ARG A 93 6.73 -1.38 -15.74
C ARG A 93 5.93 -1.20 -17.03
N GLY A 94 4.83 -1.95 -17.19
CA GLY A 94 3.98 -1.95 -18.37
C GLY A 94 2.65 -1.23 -18.15
N LYS A 95 1.55 -1.98 -18.36
CA LYS A 95 0.18 -1.47 -18.27
C LYS A 95 -0.24 -1.29 -16.81
N ARG A 96 -0.29 -0.04 -16.35
CA ARG A 96 -0.67 0.29 -14.97
C ARG A 96 -2.14 0.01 -14.61
N THR A 97 -3.00 -0.27 -15.59
CA THR A 97 -4.43 -0.57 -15.36
C THR A 97 -4.64 -1.90 -14.63
N ASP A 98 -3.68 -2.82 -14.70
CA ASP A 98 -3.86 -4.20 -14.22
C ASP A 98 -3.14 -4.45 -12.89
N VAL A 99 -2.60 -3.39 -12.27
CA VAL A 99 -1.82 -3.47 -11.02
C VAL A 99 -2.68 -4.00 -9.87
N ASP A 100 -3.93 -3.58 -9.75
CA ASP A 100 -4.80 -4.04 -8.67
C ASP A 100 -5.12 -5.55 -8.80
N GLY A 101 -5.26 -6.06 -10.02
CA GLY A 101 -5.43 -7.50 -10.27
C GLY A 101 -4.18 -8.29 -9.91
N THR A 102 -3.00 -7.83 -10.35
CA THR A 102 -1.75 -8.50 -9.98
C THR A 102 -1.37 -8.36 -8.50
N LEU A 103 -1.81 -7.29 -7.81
CA LEU A 103 -1.70 -7.17 -6.36
C LEU A 103 -2.60 -8.18 -5.65
N HIS A 104 -3.82 -8.41 -6.13
CA HIS A 104 -4.69 -9.48 -5.64
C HIS A 104 -4.00 -10.85 -5.77
N ASP A 105 -3.36 -11.15 -6.90
CA ASP A 105 -2.65 -12.43 -7.06
C ASP A 105 -1.50 -12.62 -6.06
N VAL A 106 -0.81 -11.53 -5.68
CA VAL A 106 0.18 -11.55 -4.60
C VAL A 106 -0.47 -11.86 -3.25
N HIS A 107 -1.64 -11.28 -2.96
CA HIS A 107 -2.41 -11.56 -1.75
C HIS A 107 -2.86 -13.02 -1.67
N GLU A 108 -3.41 -13.57 -2.75
CA GLU A 108 -3.82 -14.97 -2.80
C GLU A 108 -2.62 -15.93 -2.69
N ALA A 109 -1.48 -15.57 -3.27
CA ALA A 109 -0.26 -16.36 -3.10
C ALA A 109 0.28 -16.31 -1.67
N PHE A 110 0.10 -15.19 -0.97
CA PHE A 110 0.42 -15.06 0.44
C PHE A 110 -0.47 -15.96 1.30
N HIS A 111 -1.80 -15.96 1.09
CA HIS A 111 -2.71 -16.87 1.80
C HIS A 111 -2.34 -18.34 1.61
N ARG A 112 -2.05 -18.76 0.37
CA ARG A 112 -1.56 -20.12 0.10
C ARG A 112 -0.26 -20.46 0.84
N LEU A 113 0.66 -19.50 0.97
CA LEU A 113 1.92 -19.69 1.70
C LEU A 113 1.68 -19.98 3.19
N ILE A 114 0.68 -19.33 3.79
CA ILE A 114 0.35 -19.46 5.22
C ILE A 114 -0.73 -20.52 5.50
N GLY A 115 -1.25 -21.17 4.46
CA GLY A 115 -2.25 -22.23 4.58
C GLY A 115 -3.68 -21.75 4.82
N GLU A 116 -4.03 -20.56 4.33
CA GLU A 116 -5.37 -19.95 4.37
C GLU A 116 -6.09 -20.03 3.02
#